data_AF-A0A6G3X7S5-F1
#
_entry.id   AF-A0A6G3X7S5-F1
#
_cell.length_a   1.000
_cell.length_b   1.000
_cell.length_c   1.000
_cell.angle_alpha   90.00
_cell.angle_beta   90.00
_cell.angle_gamma   90.00
#
_symmetry.space_group_name_H-M   'P 1'
#
loop_
_entity.id
_entity.type
_entity.pdbx_description
1 polymer ?
#
loop_
_entity_poly.entity_id
_entity_poly.type
_entity_poly.pdbx_seq_one_letter_code
_entity_poly.pdbx_strand_id
1 'polypeptide(L)' 'SSPAPHKGLRIARAELKGTLTVTDPSAFVTALSRGIGHARAYSCGLLLVR' A
#
# COMPACT_ATOMS: atom_id res chain seq x y z
N SER A 1 8.14 -11.87 10.71
CA SER A 1 8.26 -11.91 9.24
C SER A 1 9.72 -12.11 8.91
N SER A 2 10.12 -13.18 8.23
CA SER A 2 11.53 -13.38 7.88
C SER A 2 11.95 -12.36 6.82
N PRO A 3 13.03 -11.58 7.02
CA PRO A 3 13.51 -10.59 6.04
C PRO A 3 14.21 -11.23 4.83
N ALA A 4 14.28 -12.56 4.75
CA ALA A 4 14.98 -13.26 3.69
C ALA A 4 14.22 -13.13 2.35
N PRO A 5 14.88 -12.66 1.26
CA PRO A 5 14.27 -12.56 -0.05
C PRO A 5 13.76 -13.94 -0.50
N HIS A 6 12.50 -14.01 -0.92
CA HIS A 6 11.91 -15.24 -1.43
C HIS A 6 12.39 -15.46 -2.88
N LYS A 7 13.18 -16.52 -3.08
CA LYS A 7 13.78 -16.84 -4.38
C LYS A 7 12.67 -16.98 -5.45
N GLY A 8 12.78 -16.19 -6.51
CA GLY A 8 11.82 -16.22 -7.63
C GLY A 8 10.58 -15.34 -7.46
N LEU A 9 10.45 -14.58 -6.37
CA LEU A 9 9.33 -13.65 -6.20
C LEU A 9 9.39 -12.51 -7.23
N ARG A 10 8.27 -12.30 -7.94
CA ARG A 10 8.08 -11.18 -8.88
C ARG A 10 6.92 -10.33 -8.42
N ILE A 11 7.14 -9.02 -8.27
CA ILE A 11 6.12 -8.06 -7.83
C ILE A 11 5.97 -6.99 -8.92
N ALA A 12 4.78 -6.90 -9.50
CA ALA A 12 4.41 -5.78 -10.37
C ALA A 12 3.87 -4.64 -9.50
N ARG A 13 4.33 -3.41 -9.76
CA ARG A 13 3.91 -2.21 -9.03
C ARG A 13 3.22 -1.24 -10.00
N ALA A 14 2.08 -0.73 -9.57
CA ALA A 14 1.44 0.43 -10.18
C ALA A 14 1.57 1.64 -9.25
N GLU A 15 1.85 2.81 -9.81
CA GLU A 15 1.86 4.07 -9.08
C GLU A 15 0.67 4.91 -9.54
N LEU A 16 -0.15 5.33 -8.57
CA LEU A 16 -1.34 6.14 -8.79
C LEU A 16 -1.11 7.52 -8.21
N LYS A 17 -1.42 8.56 -9.00
CA LYS A 17 -1.32 9.96 -8.59
C LYS A 17 -2.59 10.69 -9.01
N GLY A 18 -3.12 11.52 -8.13
CA GLY A 18 -4.32 12.30 -8.40
C GLY A 18 -4.95 12.87 -7.14
N THR A 19 -6.24 13.17 -7.26
CA THR A 19 -7.11 13.55 -6.15
C THR A 19 -8.14 12.45 -5.92
N LEU A 20 -8.58 12.31 -4.67
CA LEU A 20 -9.63 11.39 -4.28
C LEU A 20 -10.58 12.08 -3.32
N THR A 21 -11.83 11.62 -3.26
CA THR A 21 -12.83 12.07 -2.30
C THR A 21 -12.97 11.04 -1.19
N VAL A 22 -12.86 11.47 0.07
CA VAL A 22 -13.08 10.58 1.22
C VAL A 22 -14.57 10.35 1.39
N THR A 23 -15.00 9.10 1.26
CA THR A 23 -16.41 8.69 1.42
C THR A 23 -16.70 8.08 2.80
N ASP A 24 -15.72 7.44 3.41
CA ASP A 24 -15.76 6.95 4.79
C ASP A 24 -14.44 7.31 5.51
N PRO A 25 -14.47 8.24 6.47
CA PRO A 25 -13.28 8.66 7.21
C PRO A 25 -12.61 7.52 7.99
N SER A 26 -13.39 6.60 8.56
CA SER A 26 -12.87 5.53 9.42
C SER A 26 -12.08 4.49 8.62
N ALA A 27 -12.63 4.09 7.45
CA ALA A 27 -11.95 3.23 6.50
C ALA A 27 -10.70 3.92 5.92
N PHE A 28 -10.77 5.23 5.62
CA PHE A 28 -9.65 5.97 5.07
C PHE A 28 -8.46 6.05 6.04
N VAL A 29 -8.70 6.37 7.31
CA VAL A 29 -7.64 6.36 8.34
C VAL A 29 -7.03 4.96 8.46
N THR A 30 -7.85 3.92 8.46
CA THR A 30 -7.37 2.53 8.53
C THR A 30 -6.48 2.19 7.32
N ALA A 31 -6.88 2.61 6.13
CA ALA A 31 -6.12 2.40 4.90
C ALA A 31 -4.77 3.15 4.91
N LEU A 32 -4.75 4.39 5.41
CA LEU A 32 -3.51 5.17 5.59
C LEU A 32 -2.56 4.49 6.59
N SER A 33 -3.07 4.02 7.72
CA SER A 33 -2.23 3.43 8.77
C SER A 33 -1.72 2.03 8.43
N ARG A 34 -2.50 1.22 7.70
CA ARG A 34 -2.18 -0.19 7.43
C ARG A 34 -1.66 -0.45 6.02
N GLY A 35 -1.79 0.53 5.14
CA GLY A 35 -1.53 0.38 3.71
C GLY A 35 -2.52 -0.53 2.99
N ILE A 36 -2.59 -0.40 1.67
CA ILE A 36 -3.55 -1.10 0.81
C ILE A 36 -2.90 -2.26 0.05
N GLY A 37 -3.56 -3.42 0.03
CA GLY A 37 -3.16 -4.57 -0.76
C GLY A 37 -2.01 -5.39 -0.18
N HIS A 38 -1.40 -6.22 -1.03
CA HIS A 38 -0.32 -7.14 -0.68
C HIS A 38 1.08 -6.53 -0.87
N ALA A 39 2.12 -7.32 -0.62
CA ALA A 39 3.52 -6.93 -0.83
C ALA A 39 3.95 -5.66 -0.06
N ARG A 40 3.31 -5.36 1.08
CA ARG A 40 3.62 -4.19 1.93
C ARG A 40 5.07 -4.14 2.42
N ALA A 41 5.70 -5.29 2.62
CA ALA A 41 7.12 -5.40 2.95
C ALA A 41 8.06 -4.98 1.79
N TYR A 42 7.52 -4.79 0.59
CA TYR A 42 8.25 -4.43 -0.63
C TYR A 42 7.83 -3.04 -1.14
N SER A 43 7.56 -2.10 -0.22
CA SER A 43 7.20 -0.69 -0.52
C SER A 43 5.91 -0.51 -1.33
N CYS A 44 5.04 -1.52 -1.35
CA CYS A 44 3.72 -1.44 -1.96
C CYS A 44 2.65 -1.10 -0.90
N GLY A 45 1.54 -0.49 -1.34
CA GLY A 45 0.40 -0.20 -0.48
C GLY A 45 0.50 1.05 0.38
N LEU A 46 1.58 1.83 0.28
CA LEU A 46 1.69 3.12 0.94
C LEU A 46 0.78 4.15 0.23
N LEU A 47 -0.05 4.85 1.00
CA LEU A 47 -0.78 6.03 0.52
C LEU A 47 -0.11 7.28 1.06
N LEU A 48 0.14 8.23 0.16
CA LEU A 48 0.59 9.57 0.49
C LEU A 48 -0.52 10.55 0.15
N VAL A 49 -0.84 11.41 1.10
CA VAL A 49 -1.89 12.43 0.98
C VAL A 49 -1.31 13.78 1.38
N ARG A 50 -1.87 14.85 0.82
CA ARG A 50 -1.51 16.24 1.07
C ARG A 50 -2.75 17.03 1.42
#